data_AF-A0A3M6K779-F1
#
_entry.id   AF-A0A3M6K779-F1
#
_cell.length_a   1.000
_cell.length_b   1.000
_cell.length_c   1.000
_cell.angle_alpha   90.00
_cell.angle_beta   90.00
_cell.angle_gamma   90.00
#
_symmetry.space_group_name_H-M   'P 1'
#
loop_
_entity.id
_entity.type
_entity.pdbx_description
1 polymer ?
#
loop_
_entity_poly.entity_id
_entity_poly.type
_entity_poly.pdbx_seq_one_letter_code
_entity_poly.pdbx_strand_id
1 'polypeptide(L)'
;MQKSYQKFTILASIFIISTIMISANGLSNVAFADDQAIAHEYDFVAGIHNVATFHFRGGVETVNFPVFSTTSDIVSDGGTSFRMEGVVGHNPHLHMALDEAYKFRLAKLTGGSAFEYNHRYFDVDVNVMQASTVLKSFSYKNCEINSHSVTTQTDDYESYHASNSGFA
;
A
#
# COMPACT_ATOMS: atom_id res chain seq x y z
N MET A 1 60.13 36.92 9.82
CA MET A 1 58.82 36.74 9.15
C MET A 1 58.18 35.38 9.47
N GLN A 2 58.17 34.91 10.73
CA GLN A 2 57.75 33.54 11.07
C GLN A 2 56.53 33.46 12.03
N LYS A 3 56.16 34.57 12.68
CA LYS A 3 55.04 34.62 13.64
C LYS A 3 53.64 34.77 13.01
N SER A 4 53.55 35.13 11.72
CA SER A 4 52.25 35.33 11.03
C SER A 4 51.66 34.03 10.49
N TYR A 5 52.50 33.12 9.98
CA TYR A 5 52.07 31.84 9.42
C TYR A 5 51.46 30.90 10.47
N GLN A 6 51.93 30.93 11.71
CA GLN A 6 51.46 30.05 12.78
C GLN A 6 50.02 30.38 13.25
N LYS A 7 49.58 31.65 13.11
CA LYS A 7 48.20 32.05 13.43
C LYS A 7 47.20 31.64 12.33
N PHE A 8 47.66 31.58 11.08
CA PHE A 8 46.84 31.16 9.94
C PHE A 8 46.55 29.66 9.95
N THR A 9 47.51 28.83 10.38
CA THR A 9 47.32 27.38 10.46
C THR A 9 46.32 26.97 11.55
N ILE A 10 46.29 27.69 12.68
CA ILE A 10 45.36 27.41 13.79
C ILE A 10 43.92 27.79 13.39
N LEU A 11 43.72 28.91 12.70
CA LEU A 11 42.40 29.32 12.21
C LEU A 11 41.83 28.36 11.16
N ALA A 12 42.67 27.81 10.28
CA ALA A 12 42.26 26.81 9.30
C ALA A 12 41.81 25.49 9.96
N SER A 13 42.48 25.06 11.05
CA SER A 13 42.11 23.82 11.76
C SER A 13 40.77 23.90 12.51
N ILE A 14 40.40 25.07 13.04
CA ILE A 14 39.13 25.24 13.78
C ILE A 14 37.93 25.17 12.82
N PHE A 15 38.06 25.70 11.61
CA PHE A 15 37.00 25.60 10.59
C PHE A 15 36.73 24.16 10.15
N ILE A 16 37.77 23.34 9.98
CA ILE A 16 37.63 21.94 9.55
C ILE A 16 36.93 21.09 10.63
N ILE A 17 37.24 21.33 11.91
CA ILE A 17 36.61 20.61 13.03
C ILE A 17 35.15 21.05 13.22
N SER A 18 34.84 22.34 12.99
CA SER A 18 33.46 22.85 13.01
C SER A 18 32.58 22.27 11.91
N THR A 19 33.12 21.97 10.74
CA THR A 19 32.35 21.33 9.65
C THR A 19 32.04 19.85 9.90
N ILE A 20 32.89 19.14 10.67
CA ILE A 20 32.67 17.71 10.98
C ILE A 20 31.60 17.53 12.08
N MET A 21 31.42 18.50 12.97
CA MET A 21 30.37 18.43 14.01
C MET A 21 28.95 18.75 13.50
N ILE A 22 28.82 19.40 12.33
CA ILE A 22 27.51 19.64 11.70
C ILE A 22 27.03 18.41 10.91
N SER A 23 27.94 17.50 10.50
CA SER A 23 27.55 16.25 9.81
C SER A 23 27.03 15.14 10.74
N ALA A 24 27.15 15.27 12.07
CA ALA A 24 26.75 14.21 13.00
C ALA A 24 25.31 14.35 13.55
N ASN A 25 24.65 15.50 13.33
CA ASN A 25 23.26 15.72 13.71
C ASN A 25 22.44 16.17 12.50
N GLY A 26 22.56 15.42 11.41
CA GLY A 26 21.50 15.41 10.41
C GLY A 26 20.22 14.99 11.13
N LEU A 27 19.41 16.00 11.49
CA LEU A 27 18.08 15.88 12.02
C LEU A 27 17.36 14.76 11.29
N SER A 28 17.26 13.62 11.96
CA SER A 28 16.35 12.55 11.61
C SER A 28 14.94 13.07 11.89
N ASN A 29 14.45 13.92 10.98
CA ASN A 29 13.03 14.03 10.70
C ASN A 29 12.62 12.71 10.06
N VAL A 30 12.63 11.63 10.84
CA VAL A 30 11.92 10.41 10.48
C VAL A 30 10.46 10.76 10.68
N ALA A 31 9.85 11.33 9.65
CA ALA A 31 8.42 11.18 9.49
C ALA A 31 8.18 9.67 9.39
N PHE A 32 7.48 9.08 10.36
CA PHE A 32 7.06 7.66 10.34
C PHE A 32 6.03 7.35 9.23
N ALA A 33 5.99 8.18 8.19
CA ALA A 33 5.21 8.01 6.98
C ALA A 33 6.14 7.87 5.77
N ASP A 34 7.31 7.24 5.96
CA ASP A 34 8.07 6.72 4.83
C ASP A 34 7.30 5.51 4.31
N ASP A 35 6.53 5.78 3.25
CA ASP A 35 5.70 4.88 2.45
C ASP A 35 6.60 3.96 1.61
N GLN A 36 7.59 3.35 2.25
CA GLN A 36 8.37 2.31 1.60
C GLN A 36 7.43 1.14 1.34
N ALA A 37 7.52 0.57 0.14
CA ALA A 37 6.86 -0.68 -0.20
C ALA A 37 7.40 -1.78 0.74
N ILE A 38 6.82 -1.90 1.93
CA ILE A 38 7.08 -3.02 2.83
C ILE A 38 6.57 -4.24 2.08
N ALA A 39 7.50 -5.01 1.55
CA ALA A 39 7.20 -6.33 1.03
C ALA A 39 6.74 -7.18 2.21
N HIS A 40 5.43 -7.37 2.34
CA HIS A 40 4.87 -8.25 3.35
C HIS A 40 5.29 -9.68 3.00
N GLU A 41 6.18 -10.22 3.83
CA GLU A 41 6.60 -11.62 3.73
C GLU A 41 5.55 -12.48 4.44
N TYR A 42 4.91 -13.36 3.68
CA TYR A 42 3.94 -14.31 4.22
C TYR A 42 4.58 -15.69 4.30
N ASP A 43 4.29 -16.42 5.39
CA ASP A 43 4.68 -17.82 5.52
C ASP A 43 3.72 -18.69 4.71
N PHE A 44 4.17 -19.15 3.56
CA PHE A 44 3.37 -19.93 2.62
C PHE A 44 3.66 -21.43 2.75
N VAL A 45 2.61 -22.24 2.91
CA VAL A 45 2.74 -23.70 2.89
C VAL A 45 3.34 -24.14 1.54
N ALA A 46 4.45 -24.88 1.60
CA ALA A 46 5.20 -25.34 0.43
C ALA A 46 5.63 -24.22 -0.54
N GLY A 47 5.71 -22.97 -0.07
CA GLY A 47 6.10 -21.81 -0.88
C GLY A 47 5.06 -21.40 -1.95
N ILE A 48 3.82 -21.89 -1.84
CA ILE A 48 2.74 -21.59 -2.78
C ILE A 48 2.10 -20.25 -2.41
N HIS A 49 2.16 -19.28 -3.32
CA HIS A 49 1.66 -17.92 -3.11
C HIS A 49 0.90 -17.40 -4.33
N ASN A 50 0.09 -16.34 -4.16
CA ASN A 50 -0.70 -15.76 -5.24
C ASN A 50 -0.18 -14.36 -5.58
N VAL A 51 0.23 -14.18 -6.83
CA VAL A 51 0.65 -12.88 -7.36
C VAL A 51 -0.47 -12.38 -8.27
N ALA A 52 -1.11 -11.29 -7.85
CA ALA A 52 -2.13 -10.61 -8.64
C ALA A 52 -1.54 -9.39 -9.34
N THR A 53 -1.71 -9.31 -10.65
CA THR A 53 -1.34 -8.17 -11.48
C THR A 53 -2.60 -7.47 -11.95
N PHE A 54 -2.78 -6.23 -11.52
CA PHE A 54 -3.87 -5.35 -11.89
C PHE A 54 -3.46 -4.46 -13.06
N HIS A 55 -4.29 -4.45 -14.10
CA HIS A 55 -4.09 -3.64 -15.29
C HIS A 55 -5.13 -2.52 -15.30
N PHE A 56 -4.76 -1.37 -14.72
CA PHE A 56 -5.56 -0.16 -14.78
C PHE A 56 -5.21 0.66 -16.03
N ARG A 57 -6.09 1.59 -16.41
CA ARG A 57 -5.80 2.56 -17.49
C ARG A 57 -4.58 3.44 -17.18
N GLY A 58 -4.36 3.74 -15.90
CA GLY A 58 -3.31 4.63 -15.41
C GLY A 58 -1.99 3.94 -15.06
N GLY A 59 -1.92 2.60 -15.12
CA GLY A 59 -0.74 1.87 -14.69
C GLY A 59 -1.01 0.39 -14.43
N VAL A 60 0.07 -0.36 -14.20
CA VAL A 60 0.02 -1.78 -13.82
C VAL A 60 0.57 -1.90 -12.41
N GLU A 61 -0.15 -2.62 -11.54
CA GLU A 61 0.29 -2.88 -10.17
C GLU A 61 0.32 -4.38 -9.91
N THR A 62 1.38 -4.85 -9.26
CA THR A 62 1.49 -6.26 -8.87
C THR A 62 1.55 -6.36 -7.36
N VAL A 63 0.68 -7.20 -6.80
CA VAL A 63 0.49 -7.34 -5.36
C VAL A 63 0.46 -8.82 -4.99
N ASN A 64 1.13 -9.18 -3.89
CA ASN A 64 1.09 -10.53 -3.34
C ASN A 64 -0.06 -10.63 -2.34
N PHE A 65 -0.99 -11.56 -2.58
CA PHE A 65 -2.10 -11.83 -1.68
C PHE A 65 -2.00 -13.24 -1.08
N PRO A 66 -1.98 -13.35 0.27
CA PRO A 66 -1.93 -14.65 0.93
C PRO A 66 -3.17 -15.49 0.66
N VAL A 67 -4.33 -14.86 0.49
CA VAL A 67 -5.60 -15.54 0.25
C VAL A 67 -6.15 -15.12 -1.11
N PHE A 68 -6.47 -16.11 -1.94
CA PHE A 68 -7.20 -15.95 -3.19
C PHE A 68 -8.30 -17.02 -3.26
N SER A 69 -9.53 -16.60 -3.54
CA SER A 69 -10.68 -17.50 -3.68
C SER A 69 -11.61 -17.04 -4.80
N THR A 70 -11.99 -17.95 -5.68
CA THR A 70 -13.00 -17.72 -6.71
C THR A 70 -14.39 -17.98 -6.13
N THR A 71 -15.22 -16.95 -6.06
CA THR A 71 -16.50 -16.98 -5.34
C THR A 71 -17.70 -17.39 -6.21
N SER A 72 -17.46 -17.72 -7.49
CA SER A 72 -18.51 -18.07 -8.45
C SER A 72 -18.00 -19.07 -9.49
N ASP A 73 -18.93 -19.75 -10.14
CA ASP A 73 -18.64 -20.76 -11.15
C ASP A 73 -17.85 -20.18 -12.33
N ILE A 74 -16.64 -20.70 -12.51
CA ILE A 74 -15.73 -20.35 -13.62
C ILE A 74 -16.35 -20.65 -14.99
N VAL A 75 -17.36 -21.53 -15.04
CA VAL A 75 -17.98 -22.04 -16.27
C VAL A 75 -19.29 -21.32 -16.62
N SER A 76 -19.77 -20.39 -15.78
CA SER A 76 -21.06 -19.74 -16.02
C SER A 76 -20.93 -18.45 -16.84
N ASP A 77 -21.81 -18.25 -17.83
CA ASP A 77 -21.88 -17.06 -18.68
C ASP A 77 -22.29 -15.77 -17.93
N GLY A 78 -22.56 -15.86 -16.62
CA GLY A 78 -23.05 -14.76 -15.78
C GLY A 78 -21.96 -13.83 -15.23
N GLY A 79 -20.70 -14.05 -15.59
CA GLY A 79 -19.55 -13.35 -15.03
C GLY A 79 -19.03 -14.02 -13.76
N THR A 80 -17.72 -13.96 -13.57
CA THR A 80 -17.04 -14.56 -12.42
C THR A 80 -16.52 -13.49 -11.47
N SER A 81 -16.59 -13.78 -10.18
CA SER A 81 -16.12 -12.99 -9.05
C SER A 81 -15.05 -13.76 -8.28
N PHE A 82 -14.14 -13.01 -7.68
CA PHE A 82 -13.09 -13.52 -6.82
C PHE A 82 -12.90 -12.58 -5.63
N ARG A 83 -12.28 -13.12 -4.58
CA ARG A 83 -11.92 -12.41 -3.37
C ARG A 83 -10.44 -12.61 -3.09
N MET A 84 -9.78 -11.54 -2.67
CA MET A 84 -8.39 -11.54 -2.23
C MET A 84 -8.31 -10.89 -0.86
N GLU A 85 -7.42 -11.41 -0.02
CA GLU A 85 -7.12 -10.83 1.29
C GLU A 85 -5.61 -10.77 1.48
N GLY A 86 -5.13 -9.71 2.10
CA GLY A 86 -3.72 -9.45 2.35
C GLY A 86 -3.54 -8.25 3.26
N VAL A 87 -2.28 -8.01 3.64
CA VAL A 87 -1.92 -6.83 4.43
C VAL A 87 -1.91 -5.61 3.51
N VAL A 88 -2.42 -4.49 4.01
CA VAL A 88 -2.42 -3.22 3.29
C VAL A 88 -0.98 -2.81 3.00
N GLY A 89 -0.66 -2.66 1.71
CA GLY A 89 0.64 -2.22 1.22
C GLY A 89 0.56 -0.91 0.45
N HIS A 90 1.69 -0.48 -0.12
CA HIS A 90 1.75 0.68 -0.99
C HIS A 90 1.30 0.33 -2.42
N ASN A 91 0.01 0.54 -2.72
CA ASN A 91 -0.59 0.23 -4.02
C ASN A 91 -1.51 1.38 -4.46
N PRO A 92 -0.95 2.50 -4.98
CA PRO A 92 -1.69 3.73 -5.23
C PRO A 92 -2.88 3.56 -6.19
N HIS A 93 -2.73 2.81 -7.29
CA HIS A 93 -3.83 2.60 -8.24
C HIS A 93 -4.92 1.69 -7.66
N LEU A 94 -4.55 0.63 -6.94
CA LEU A 94 -5.51 -0.23 -6.26
C LEU A 94 -6.29 0.56 -5.20
N HIS A 95 -5.62 1.33 -4.35
CA HIS A 95 -6.27 2.18 -3.34
C HIS A 95 -7.19 3.22 -3.98
N MET A 96 -6.75 3.85 -5.07
CA MET A 96 -7.58 4.78 -5.82
C MET A 96 -8.84 4.10 -6.39
N ALA A 97 -8.71 2.90 -6.94
CA ALA A 97 -9.84 2.13 -7.44
C ALA A 97 -10.84 1.76 -6.32
N LEU A 98 -10.34 1.37 -5.14
CA LEU A 98 -11.14 1.07 -3.96
C LEU A 98 -11.94 2.28 -3.49
N ASP A 99 -11.28 3.44 -3.36
CA ASP A 99 -11.89 4.70 -2.95
C ASP A 99 -12.94 5.20 -3.95
N GLU A 100 -12.63 5.18 -5.24
CA GLU A 100 -13.56 5.61 -6.29
C GLU A 100 -14.81 4.70 -6.33
N ALA A 101 -14.63 3.38 -6.20
CA ALA A 101 -15.74 2.43 -6.13
C ALA A 101 -16.63 2.64 -4.90
N TYR A 102 -16.04 2.98 -3.75
CA TYR A 102 -16.80 3.31 -2.54
C TYR A 102 -17.61 4.60 -2.69
N LYS A 103 -16.99 5.67 -3.20
CA LYS A 103 -17.68 6.95 -3.48
C LYS A 103 -18.82 6.76 -4.47
N PHE A 104 -18.61 5.99 -5.52
CA PHE A 104 -19.64 5.66 -6.50
C PHE A 104 -20.83 4.94 -5.86
N ARG A 105 -20.58 3.95 -4.99
CA ARG A 105 -21.62 3.23 -4.25
C ARG A 105 -22.41 4.16 -3.33
N LEU A 106 -21.72 5.02 -2.57
CA LEU A 106 -22.35 6.00 -1.70
C LEU A 106 -23.25 6.98 -2.47
N ALA A 107 -22.78 7.51 -3.60
CA ALA A 107 -23.56 8.41 -4.44
C ALA A 107 -24.86 7.75 -4.93
N LYS A 108 -24.80 6.46 -5.31
CA LYS A 108 -25.98 5.70 -5.71
C LYS A 108 -26.99 5.53 -4.56
N LEU A 109 -26.51 5.36 -3.32
CA LEU A 109 -27.37 5.21 -2.13
C LEU A 109 -28.03 6.53 -1.72
N THR A 110 -27.37 7.66 -1.90
CA THR A 110 -27.88 8.99 -1.52
C THR A 110 -28.72 9.67 -2.60
N GLY A 111 -29.01 8.98 -3.70
CA GLY A 111 -29.77 9.53 -4.84
C GLY A 111 -28.96 10.52 -5.69
N GLY A 112 -27.64 10.56 -5.52
CA GLY A 112 -26.74 11.32 -6.37
C GLY A 112 -26.61 10.69 -7.77
N SER A 113 -26.18 11.49 -8.75
CA SER A 113 -25.90 10.99 -10.09
C SER A 113 -24.69 10.04 -10.04
N ALA A 114 -24.86 8.83 -10.57
CA ALA A 114 -23.76 7.90 -10.80
C ALA A 114 -22.78 8.54 -11.79
N PHE A 115 -21.56 8.87 -11.33
CA PHE A 115 -20.52 9.43 -12.18
C PHE A 115 -19.61 8.31 -12.70
N GLU A 116 -19.15 8.43 -13.95
CA GLU A 116 -18.09 7.57 -14.44
C GLU A 116 -16.75 7.94 -13.79
N TYR A 117 -15.91 6.95 -13.54
CA TYR A 117 -14.59 7.14 -12.95
C TYR A 117 -13.56 6.25 -13.64
N ASN A 118 -12.30 6.68 -13.62
CA ASN A 118 -11.26 6.12 -14.48
C ASN A 118 -10.84 4.69 -14.09
N HIS A 119 -10.92 4.34 -12.80
CA HIS A 119 -10.51 3.02 -12.29
C HIS A 119 -11.68 2.05 -12.13
N ARG A 120 -12.82 2.32 -12.78
CA ARG A 120 -14.02 1.47 -12.68
C ARG A 120 -13.81 0.07 -13.24
N TYR A 121 -13.24 0.02 -14.44
CA TYR A 121 -13.01 -1.22 -15.16
C TYR A 121 -11.52 -1.45 -15.32
N PHE A 122 -11.06 -2.63 -14.90
CA PHE A 122 -9.67 -3.05 -14.98
C PHE A 122 -9.60 -4.56 -15.21
N ASP A 123 -8.46 -5.03 -15.72
CA ASP A 123 -8.21 -6.47 -15.85
C ASP A 123 -7.33 -6.94 -14.69
N VAL A 124 -7.48 -8.21 -14.31
CA VAL A 124 -6.67 -8.83 -13.25
C VAL A 124 -6.16 -10.18 -13.70
N ASP A 125 -4.85 -10.38 -13.62
CA ASP A 125 -4.21 -11.67 -13.83
C ASP A 125 -3.71 -12.19 -12.48
N VAL A 126 -4.18 -13.37 -12.06
CA VAL A 126 -3.80 -14.02 -10.80
C VAL A 126 -2.97 -15.25 -11.11
N ASN A 127 -1.71 -15.26 -10.66
CA ASN A 127 -0.79 -16.37 -10.82
C ASN A 127 -0.56 -17.06 -9.48
N VAL A 128 -0.91 -18.34 -9.40
CA VAL A 128 -0.51 -19.21 -8.30
C VAL A 128 0.90 -19.69 -8.60
N MET A 129 1.85 -19.25 -7.78
CA MET A 129 3.27 -19.48 -7.97
C MET A 129 3.83 -20.38 -6.88
N GLN A 130 4.82 -21.20 -7.24
CA GLN A 130 5.71 -21.88 -6.29
C GLN A 130 7.14 -21.54 -6.68
N ALA A 131 7.85 -20.85 -5.77
CA ALA A 131 9.13 -20.21 -6.07
C ALA A 131 9.02 -19.32 -7.33
N SER A 132 9.72 -19.67 -8.43
CA SER A 132 9.69 -18.95 -9.71
C SER A 132 8.79 -19.60 -10.77
N THR A 133 8.08 -20.68 -10.43
CA THR A 133 7.25 -21.43 -11.38
C THR A 133 5.78 -21.09 -11.20
N VAL A 134 5.09 -20.80 -12.31
CA VAL A 134 3.64 -20.61 -12.31
C VAL A 134 2.96 -21.98 -12.36
N LEU A 135 2.23 -22.31 -11.29
CA LEU A 135 1.46 -23.56 -11.19
C LEU A 135 0.10 -23.42 -11.90
N LYS A 136 -0.54 -22.26 -11.78
CA LYS A 136 -1.84 -21.96 -12.38
C LYS A 136 -2.01 -20.46 -12.59
N SER A 137 -2.71 -20.09 -13.64
CA SER A 137 -3.05 -18.69 -13.95
C SER A 137 -4.55 -18.54 -14.15
N PHE A 138 -5.08 -17.42 -13.67
CA PHE A 138 -6.46 -16.98 -13.89
C PHE A 138 -6.40 -15.58 -14.51
N SER A 139 -7.18 -15.34 -15.56
CA SER A 139 -7.29 -14.02 -16.18
C SER A 139 -8.73 -13.56 -16.11
N TYR A 140 -8.94 -12.41 -15.48
CA TYR A 140 -10.22 -11.76 -15.32
C TYR A 140 -10.24 -10.48 -16.15
N LYS A 141 -11.29 -10.30 -16.95
CA LYS A 141 -11.45 -9.19 -17.86
C LYS A 141 -12.61 -8.31 -17.46
N ASN A 142 -12.45 -6.99 -17.61
CA ASN A 142 -13.48 -6.00 -17.33
C ASN A 142 -14.05 -6.11 -15.90
N CYS A 143 -13.16 -6.25 -14.91
CA CYS A 143 -13.51 -6.35 -13.50
C CYS A 143 -13.96 -5.00 -12.95
N GLU A 144 -14.87 -5.03 -11.97
CA GLU A 144 -15.20 -3.89 -11.11
C GLU A 144 -15.16 -4.30 -9.63
N ILE A 145 -14.90 -3.36 -8.74
CA ILE A 145 -14.85 -3.62 -7.29
C ILE A 145 -16.27 -3.70 -6.74
N ASN A 146 -16.69 -4.91 -6.37
CA ASN A 146 -17.98 -5.13 -5.72
C ASN A 146 -17.99 -4.60 -4.28
N SER A 147 -16.99 -4.98 -3.48
CA SER A 147 -16.86 -4.58 -2.07
C SER A 147 -15.39 -4.63 -1.63
N HIS A 148 -15.09 -3.91 -0.54
CA HIS A 148 -13.81 -3.99 0.16
C HIS A 148 -14.01 -3.66 1.63
N SER A 149 -13.08 -4.11 2.48
CA SER A 149 -13.03 -3.80 3.90
C SER A 149 -11.57 -3.80 4.35
N VAL A 150 -11.23 -2.92 5.29
CA VAL A 150 -9.93 -2.90 5.95
C VAL A 150 -10.18 -3.02 7.45
N THR A 151 -9.56 -4.01 8.07
CA THR A 151 -9.64 -4.22 9.52
C THR A 151 -8.27 -3.92 10.12
N THR A 152 -8.25 -3.15 11.20
CA THR A 152 -7.03 -2.84 11.95
C THR A 152 -7.13 -3.42 13.35
N GLN A 153 -6.00 -3.81 13.96
CA GLN A 153 -5.99 -4.42 15.29
C GLN A 153 -6.49 -3.48 16.41
N THR A 154 -6.62 -2.18 16.14
CA THR A 154 -7.00 -1.15 17.11
C THR A 154 -8.42 -0.60 16.88
N ASP A 155 -9.20 -1.17 15.97
CA ASP A 155 -10.61 -0.78 15.73
C ASP A 155 -11.49 -0.96 17.00
N ASP A 156 -11.08 -1.87 17.89
CA ASP A 156 -11.75 -2.10 19.19
C ASP A 156 -11.33 -1.13 20.31
N TYR A 157 -10.50 -0.12 20.02
CA TYR A 157 -10.21 0.90 21.03
C TYR A 157 -11.46 1.77 21.18
N GLU A 158 -12.26 1.46 22.20
CA GLU A 158 -13.34 2.30 22.71
C GLU A 158 -12.93 3.77 22.56
N SER A 159 -13.60 4.48 21.65
CA SER A 159 -13.42 5.92 21.64
C SER A 159 -13.79 6.40 23.05
N TYR A 160 -12.93 7.20 23.67
CA TYR A 160 -13.19 7.87 24.96
C TYR A 160 -14.42 8.82 24.92
N HIS A 161 -15.32 8.67 23.95
CA HIS A 161 -16.61 9.34 23.82
C HIS A 161 -17.78 8.52 24.37
N ALA A 162 -17.54 7.40 25.06
CA ALA A 162 -18.57 6.86 25.94
C ALA A 162 -18.91 7.92 26.99
N SER A 163 -20.17 8.34 27.06
CA SER A 163 -20.62 9.46 27.92
C SER A 163 -20.39 9.25 29.43
N ASN A 164 -19.87 8.09 29.83
CA ASN A 164 -19.68 7.68 31.21
C ASN A 164 -18.24 7.28 31.57
N SER A 165 -17.23 7.48 30.70
CA SER A 165 -15.83 7.30 31.13
C SER A 165 -15.28 8.60 31.74
N GLY A 166 -15.74 8.91 32.95
CA GLY A 166 -15.27 10.05 33.74
C GLY A 166 -14.10 9.68 34.66
N PHE A 167 -13.00 10.43 34.59
CA PHE A 167 -12.22 10.75 35.79
C PHE A 167 -12.80 12.04 36.38
N ALA A 168 -13.84 11.90 37.19
CA ALA A 168 -14.34 12.90 38.13
C ALA A 168 -15.08 12.19 39.26
#